data_AF-W2TRV5-F1
#
_entry.id   AF-W2TRV5-F1
#
_cell.length_a   1.000
_cell.length_b   1.000
_cell.length_c   1.000
_cell.angle_alpha   90.00
_cell.angle_beta   90.00
_cell.angle_gamma   90.00
#
_symmetry.space_group_name_H-M   'P 1'
#
loop_
_entity.id
_entity.type
_entity.pdbx_description
1 polymer ?
#
loop_
_entity_poly.entity_id
_entity_poly.type
_entity_poly.pdbx_seq_one_letter_code
_entity_poly.pdbx_strand_id
1 'polypeptide(L)'
;MSLDVEDRSEDIKNKFYLSIILGNNIDLTMSSTERFYFKKDYETFKLRFTLFNLFPLAIAFMFPSRPMDSICHFLMVWYYCTLTIRESILILNGSRLGSWWVAHHYLACVIGGVALTWPDDAAYKAFHSQFLLFAAYICLVQQLQYQYQSGCLRRLHSLGHGDSMDVTLEGFAAWMFQGLTFLLPFLGVVYVLELYNAYTLYSIWRSHECVWQVPTLSVLFLVVGVGNIAMVLQIVLQKMTENKTSRVAAILKKYPSMAKIQ
;
A
#
# COMPACT_ATOMS: atom_id res chain seq x y z
N MET A 1 -42.76 -18.85 2.61
CA MET A 1 -41.69 -17.87 2.40
C MET A 1 -40.59 -18.20 3.40
N SER A 2 -39.82 -19.23 3.08
CA SER A 2 -38.80 -19.84 3.95
C SER A 2 -37.94 -20.78 3.08
N LEU A 3 -37.42 -20.22 2.00
CA LEU A 3 -36.39 -20.81 1.16
C LEU A 3 -35.35 -19.69 1.01
N ASP A 4 -34.10 -19.99 1.38
CA ASP A 4 -32.85 -19.20 1.22
C ASP A 4 -31.96 -19.16 2.50
N VAL A 5 -32.00 -20.20 3.34
CA VAL A 5 -30.99 -20.36 4.43
C VAL A 5 -30.07 -21.57 4.21
N GLU A 6 -30.35 -22.42 3.23
CA GLU A 6 -29.76 -23.75 3.15
C GLU A 6 -29.07 -23.97 1.80
N ASP A 7 -27.96 -23.25 1.56
CA ASP A 7 -26.82 -23.70 0.74
C ASP A 7 -25.66 -22.67 0.73
N ARG A 8 -24.91 -22.56 1.84
CA ARG A 8 -23.60 -21.85 1.85
C ARG A 8 -22.61 -22.47 2.84
N SER A 9 -22.50 -23.79 2.86
CA SER A 9 -21.40 -24.48 3.54
C SER A 9 -20.42 -25.08 2.52
N GLU A 10 -19.97 -24.28 1.56
CA GLU A 10 -18.58 -24.45 1.14
C GLU A 10 -17.74 -23.92 2.29
N ASP A 11 -17.08 -24.83 3.00
CA ASP A 11 -16.13 -24.54 4.07
C ASP A 11 -14.98 -23.71 3.48
N ILE A 12 -15.16 -22.38 3.42
CA ILE A 12 -14.13 -21.42 2.97
C ILE A 12 -13.06 -21.43 4.06
N LYS A 13 -12.12 -22.35 3.92
CA LYS A 13 -11.00 -22.49 4.86
C LYS A 13 -10.19 -21.21 4.87
N ASN A 14 -9.89 -20.74 6.08
CA ASN A 14 -8.95 -19.64 6.31
C ASN A 14 -7.67 -19.88 5.51
N LYS A 15 -7.19 -18.85 4.81
CA LYS A 15 -5.88 -18.90 4.15
C LYS A 15 -4.80 -19.21 5.19
N PHE A 16 -3.76 -19.94 4.79
CA PHE A 16 -2.67 -20.43 5.65
C PHE A 16 -2.15 -19.38 6.65
N TYR A 17 -1.93 -18.14 6.22
CA TYR A 17 -1.49 -17.05 7.09
C TYR A 17 -2.47 -16.75 8.24
N LEU A 18 -3.77 -16.60 7.95
CA LEU A 18 -4.79 -16.37 8.98
C LEU A 18 -5.00 -17.59 9.87
N SER A 19 -4.92 -18.79 9.28
CA SER A 19 -4.96 -20.06 9.99
C SER A 19 -3.86 -20.17 11.05
N ILE A 20 -2.63 -19.73 10.75
CA ILE A 20 -1.52 -19.69 11.72
C ILE A 20 -1.79 -18.69 12.84
N ILE A 21 -2.27 -17.48 12.51
CA ILE A 21 -2.37 -16.38 13.48
C ILE A 21 -3.60 -16.51 14.39
N LEU A 22 -4.75 -16.84 13.80
CA LEU A 22 -6.05 -16.85 14.47
C LEU A 22 -6.52 -18.27 14.81
N GLY A 23 -5.85 -19.29 14.26
CA GLY A 23 -6.27 -20.68 14.36
C GLY A 23 -7.27 -21.07 13.27
N ASN A 24 -7.50 -22.38 13.17
CA ASN A 24 -8.40 -22.97 12.16
C ASN A 24 -9.88 -22.92 12.54
N ASN A 25 -10.19 -22.67 13.80
CA ASN A 25 -11.54 -22.85 14.35
C ASN A 25 -12.36 -21.55 14.35
N ILE A 26 -11.82 -20.46 13.80
CA ILE A 26 -12.51 -19.17 13.73
C ILE A 26 -13.00 -18.96 12.30
N ASP A 27 -14.32 -18.88 12.12
CA ASP A 27 -14.93 -18.44 10.87
C ASP A 27 -14.76 -16.92 10.73
N LEU A 28 -14.12 -16.52 9.64
CA LEU A 28 -13.84 -15.12 9.31
C LEU A 28 -14.67 -14.64 8.12
N THR A 29 -15.60 -15.46 7.64
CA THR A 29 -16.56 -15.05 6.61
C THR A 29 -17.55 -14.04 7.18
N MET A 30 -17.94 -13.06 6.37
CA MET A 30 -18.74 -11.93 6.80
C MET A 30 -19.98 -11.77 5.92
N SER A 31 -21.11 -11.46 6.54
CA SER A 31 -22.30 -10.96 5.86
C SER A 31 -22.02 -9.65 5.11
N SER A 32 -22.90 -9.26 4.19
CA SER A 32 -22.78 -8.00 3.44
C SER A 32 -22.66 -6.77 4.34
N THR A 33 -23.35 -6.77 5.49
CA THR A 33 -23.31 -5.68 6.46
C THR A 33 -21.97 -5.63 7.20
N GLU A 34 -21.47 -6.79 7.65
CA GLU A 34 -20.17 -6.89 8.33
C GLU A 34 -19.02 -6.50 7.42
N ARG A 35 -19.05 -6.93 6.14
CA ARG A 35 -18.09 -6.52 5.11
C ARG A 35 -18.00 -5.00 4.98
N PHE A 36 -19.15 -4.32 4.96
CA PHE A 36 -19.20 -2.86 4.88
C PHE A 36 -18.57 -2.18 6.11
N TYR A 37 -18.93 -2.59 7.32
CA TYR A 37 -18.39 -2.00 8.54
C TYR A 37 -16.90 -2.31 8.71
N PHE A 38 -16.47 -3.55 8.45
CA PHE A 38 -15.07 -3.94 8.54
C PHE A 38 -14.19 -3.14 7.58
N LYS A 39 -14.64 -2.97 6.33
CA LYS A 39 -13.97 -2.10 5.35
C LYS A 39 -13.88 -0.65 5.85
N LYS A 40 -14.97 -0.10 6.38
CA LYS A 40 -14.98 1.27 6.92
C LYS A 40 -14.01 1.42 8.09
N ASP A 41 -13.93 0.42 8.97
CA ASP A 41 -13.01 0.41 10.12
C ASP A 41 -11.55 0.22 9.70
N TYR A 42 -11.29 -0.56 8.66
CA TYR A 42 -9.96 -0.66 8.03
C TYR A 42 -9.50 0.70 7.49
N GLU A 43 -10.34 1.37 6.70
CA GLU A 43 -10.00 2.69 6.15
C GLU A 43 -9.82 3.76 7.24
N THR A 44 -10.73 3.78 8.22
CA THR A 44 -10.67 4.69 9.36
C THR A 44 -9.41 4.46 10.20
N PHE A 45 -9.00 3.20 10.35
CA PHE A 45 -7.76 2.84 11.04
C PHE A 45 -6.53 3.43 10.36
N LYS A 46 -6.38 3.26 9.03
CA LYS A 46 -5.26 3.83 8.27
C LYS A 46 -5.16 5.34 8.49
N LEU A 47 -6.29 6.04 8.37
CA LEU A 47 -6.34 7.49 8.55
C LEU A 47 -5.99 7.94 9.97
N ARG A 48 -6.60 7.33 10.98
CA ARG A 48 -6.38 7.70 12.38
C ARG A 48 -4.93 7.45 12.76
N PHE A 49 -4.38 6.30 12.36
CA PHE A 49 -3.00 5.96 12.67
C PHE A 49 -2.02 6.93 12.02
N THR A 50 -2.14 7.19 10.71
CA THR A 50 -1.20 8.05 9.99
C THR A 50 -1.24 9.50 10.48
N LEU A 51 -2.41 10.01 10.90
CA LEU A 51 -2.51 11.30 11.58
C LEU A 51 -1.88 11.29 12.96
N PHE A 52 -2.15 10.26 13.77
CA PHE A 52 -1.58 10.09 15.11
C PHE A 52 -0.05 9.98 15.07
N ASN A 53 0.48 9.23 14.09
CA ASN A 53 1.91 8.93 13.98
C ASN A 53 2.78 10.14 13.61
N LEU A 54 2.18 11.21 13.07
CA LEU A 54 2.91 12.48 12.83
C LEU A 54 3.43 13.10 14.13
N PHE A 55 2.74 12.91 15.26
CA PHE A 55 3.14 13.47 16.55
C PHE A 55 4.46 12.87 17.10
N PRO A 56 4.61 11.54 17.27
CA PRO A 56 5.88 10.97 17.70
C PRO A 56 7.00 11.22 16.69
N LEU A 57 6.72 11.23 15.38
CA LEU A 57 7.71 11.60 14.36
C LEU A 57 8.21 13.04 14.53
N ALA A 58 7.32 13.99 14.83
CA ALA A 58 7.70 15.38 15.09
C ALA A 58 8.56 15.51 16.35
N ILE A 59 8.23 14.78 17.42
CA ILE A 59 9.05 14.75 18.64
C ILE A 59 10.42 14.13 18.37
N ALA A 60 10.46 13.00 17.65
CA ALA A 60 11.72 12.33 17.28
C ALA A 60 12.64 13.25 16.46
N PHE A 61 12.05 14.09 15.61
CA PHE A 61 12.79 15.05 14.80
C PHE A 61 13.29 16.26 15.61
N MET A 62 12.44 16.83 16.47
CA MET A 62 12.80 18.02 17.27
C MET A 62 13.71 17.69 18.46
N PHE A 63 13.53 16.50 19.05
CA PHE A 63 14.26 16.02 20.23
C PHE A 63 14.78 14.60 19.99
N PRO A 64 15.83 14.45 19.14
CA PRO A 64 16.36 13.13 18.79
C PRO A 64 16.77 12.35 20.02
N SER A 65 16.14 11.20 20.22
CA SER A 65 16.46 10.29 21.31
C SER A 65 16.14 8.86 20.93
N ARG A 66 17.01 7.92 21.34
CA ARG A 66 16.85 6.50 21.02
C ARG A 66 15.52 5.90 21.48
N PRO A 67 14.97 6.22 22.68
CA PRO A 67 13.66 5.73 23.07
C PRO A 67 12.54 6.22 22.16
N MET A 68 12.57 7.49 21.74
CA MET A 68 11.55 8.05 20.85
C MET A 68 11.60 7.41 19.47
N ASP A 69 12.80 7.18 18.94
CA ASP A 69 12.97 6.47 17.68
C ASP A 69 12.46 5.02 17.77
N SER A 70 12.74 4.32 18.86
CA SER A 70 12.20 2.97 19.10
C SER A 70 10.68 2.96 19.14
N ILE A 71 10.04 4.00 19.71
CA ILE A 71 8.58 4.16 19.66
C ILE A 71 8.11 4.33 18.21
N CYS A 72 8.76 5.18 17.42
CA CYS A 72 8.40 5.40 16.01
C CYS A 72 8.52 4.10 15.19
N HIS A 73 9.64 3.37 15.32
CA HIS A 73 9.84 2.10 14.62
C HIS A 73 8.87 1.03 15.10
N PHE A 74 8.61 0.93 16.40
CA PHE A 74 7.63 0.00 16.97
C PHE A 74 6.23 0.28 16.43
N LEU A 75 5.79 1.55 16.41
CA LEU A 75 4.50 1.95 15.85
C LEU A 75 4.39 1.58 14.38
N MET A 76 5.46 1.73 13.60
CA MET A 76 5.49 1.32 12.19
C MET A 76 5.35 -0.19 12.03
N VAL A 77 6.09 -1.00 12.79
CA VAL A 77 5.96 -2.47 12.80
C VAL A 77 4.55 -2.87 13.18
N TRP A 78 4.03 -2.31 14.28
CA TRP A 78 2.69 -2.59 14.76
C TRP A 78 1.62 -2.23 13.72
N TYR A 79 1.73 -1.08 13.06
CA TYR A 79 0.81 -0.64 12.03
C TYR A 79 0.77 -1.60 10.85
N TYR A 80 1.90 -1.88 10.22
CA TYR A 80 1.92 -2.72 9.02
C TYR A 80 1.56 -4.16 9.32
N CYS A 81 1.99 -4.70 10.46
CA CYS A 81 1.57 -6.05 10.84
C CYS A 81 0.07 -6.12 11.21
N THR A 82 -0.54 -5.05 11.74
CA THR A 82 -2.00 -4.96 11.89
C THR A 82 -2.69 -4.88 10.52
N LEU A 83 -2.11 -4.12 9.59
CA LEU A 83 -2.62 -3.92 8.25
C LEU A 83 -2.68 -5.24 7.47
N THR A 84 -1.59 -6.03 7.49
CA THR A 84 -1.52 -7.32 6.78
C THR A 84 -2.56 -8.32 7.26
N ILE A 85 -2.86 -8.33 8.57
CA ILE A 85 -3.94 -9.16 9.13
C ILE A 85 -5.30 -8.69 8.61
N ARG A 86 -5.60 -7.39 8.71
CA ARG A 86 -6.88 -6.83 8.25
C ARG A 86 -7.08 -7.03 6.75
N GLU A 87 -6.05 -6.88 5.95
CA GLU A 87 -6.09 -7.09 4.50
C GLU A 87 -6.29 -8.55 4.14
N SER A 88 -5.68 -9.47 4.88
CA SER A 88 -5.92 -10.90 4.69
C SER A 88 -7.39 -11.26 4.92
N ILE A 89 -8.04 -10.65 5.94
CA ILE A 89 -9.48 -10.79 6.20
C ILE A 89 -10.33 -10.15 5.09
N LEU A 90 -9.94 -8.96 4.60
CA LEU A 90 -10.61 -8.32 3.46
C LEU A 90 -10.56 -9.19 2.20
N ILE A 91 -9.39 -9.76 1.90
CA ILE A 91 -9.18 -10.63 0.74
C ILE A 91 -9.99 -11.92 0.87
N LEU A 92 -10.06 -12.53 2.06
CA LEU A 92 -10.92 -13.68 2.33
C LEU A 92 -12.39 -13.36 2.00
N ASN A 93 -12.83 -12.14 2.30
CA ASN A 93 -14.19 -11.65 2.08
C ASN A 93 -14.39 -10.95 0.73
N GLY A 94 -13.54 -11.24 -0.26
CA GLY A 94 -13.73 -10.82 -1.66
C GLY A 94 -13.13 -9.48 -2.06
N SER A 95 -12.31 -8.84 -1.22
CA SER A 95 -11.53 -7.66 -1.64
C SER A 95 -10.43 -8.04 -2.62
N ARG A 96 -10.30 -7.28 -3.71
CA ARG A 96 -9.32 -7.51 -4.78
C ARG A 96 -8.07 -6.66 -4.60
N LEU A 97 -7.41 -6.79 -3.45
CA LEU A 97 -6.14 -6.13 -3.22
C LEU A 97 -5.06 -6.71 -4.15
N GLY A 98 -4.34 -5.85 -4.88
CA GLY A 98 -3.27 -6.27 -5.76
C GLY A 98 -2.14 -6.95 -4.99
N SER A 99 -1.62 -8.06 -5.52
CA SER A 99 -0.61 -8.88 -4.82
C SER A 99 0.66 -8.10 -4.44
N TRP A 100 1.08 -7.15 -5.28
CA TRP A 100 2.20 -6.26 -4.95
C TRP A 100 1.92 -5.44 -3.70
N TRP A 101 0.74 -4.82 -3.58
CA TRP A 101 0.41 -3.95 -2.45
C TRP A 101 0.40 -4.72 -1.13
N VAL A 102 -0.10 -5.96 -1.15
CA VAL A 102 -0.02 -6.87 -0.02
C VAL A 102 1.45 -7.18 0.32
N ALA A 103 2.26 -7.58 -0.66
CA ALA A 103 3.67 -7.90 -0.46
C ALA A 103 4.47 -6.69 0.08
N HIS A 104 4.17 -5.49 -0.40
CA HIS A 104 4.84 -4.27 0.04
C HIS A 104 4.57 -3.97 1.53
N HIS A 105 3.36 -4.23 2.04
CA HIS A 105 3.07 -4.05 3.47
C HIS A 105 3.86 -5.03 4.34
N TYR A 106 4.06 -6.28 3.88
CA TYR A 106 4.97 -7.21 4.56
C TYR A 106 6.40 -6.71 4.55
N LEU A 107 6.90 -6.21 3.42
CA LEU A 107 8.22 -5.60 3.32
C LEU A 107 8.36 -4.39 4.25
N ALA A 108 7.33 -3.55 4.38
CA ALA A 108 7.31 -2.42 5.29
C ALA A 108 7.36 -2.85 6.76
N CYS A 109 6.66 -3.94 7.16
CA CYS A 109 6.81 -4.49 8.52
C CYS A 109 8.25 -4.99 8.76
N VAL A 110 8.89 -5.62 7.76
CA VAL A 110 10.30 -6.07 7.84
C VAL A 110 11.26 -4.87 7.95
N ILE A 111 11.09 -3.83 7.12
CA ILE A 111 11.89 -2.59 7.21
C ILE A 111 11.80 -2.01 8.62
N GLY A 112 10.60 -1.97 9.21
CA GLY A 112 10.42 -1.52 10.58
C GLY A 112 11.10 -2.40 11.62
N GLY A 113 11.03 -3.72 11.46
CA GLY A 113 11.71 -4.65 12.36
C GLY A 113 13.23 -4.48 12.32
N VAL A 114 13.81 -4.39 11.11
CA VAL A 114 15.25 -4.19 10.94
C VAL A 114 15.67 -2.84 11.53
N ALA A 115 14.95 -1.76 11.23
CA ALA A 115 15.24 -0.43 11.76
C ALA A 115 15.11 -0.35 13.29
N LEU A 116 14.11 -1.02 13.88
CA LEU A 116 13.93 -1.10 15.34
C LEU A 116 15.13 -1.76 16.02
N THR A 117 15.74 -2.76 15.39
CA THR A 117 16.92 -3.47 15.92
C THR A 117 18.25 -2.80 15.59
N TRP A 118 18.25 -1.67 14.87
CA TRP A 118 19.49 -0.98 14.50
C TRP A 118 20.10 -0.28 15.72
N PRO A 119 21.32 -0.67 16.17
CA PRO A 119 21.99 -0.01 17.29
C PRO A 119 22.26 1.49 17.06
N ASP A 120 22.52 2.21 18.15
CA ASP A 120 22.90 3.63 18.09
C ASP A 120 24.35 3.82 17.63
N ASP A 121 24.58 3.73 16.32
CA ASP A 121 25.88 3.92 15.70
C ASP A 121 25.95 5.18 14.80
N ALA A 122 27.13 5.46 14.23
CA ALA A 122 27.33 6.61 13.37
C ALA A 122 26.48 6.51 12.08
N ALA A 123 26.31 5.31 11.53
CA ALA A 123 25.51 5.05 10.35
C ALA A 123 24.02 5.36 10.60
N TYR A 124 23.50 4.96 11.75
CA TYR A 124 22.15 5.28 12.21
C TYR A 124 21.94 6.79 12.29
N LYS A 125 22.85 7.50 12.97
CA LYS A 125 22.78 8.96 13.14
C LYS A 125 22.84 9.70 11.80
N ALA A 126 23.64 9.20 10.86
CA ALA A 126 23.73 9.79 9.52
C ALA A 126 22.43 9.64 8.70
N PHE A 127 21.68 8.55 8.89
CA PHE A 127 20.43 8.30 8.17
C PHE A 127 19.17 8.80 8.90
N HIS A 128 19.26 9.05 10.20
CA HIS A 128 18.14 9.34 11.11
C HIS A 128 17.15 10.38 10.58
N SER A 129 17.60 11.61 10.33
CA SER A 129 16.70 12.70 9.90
C SER A 129 16.08 12.43 8.53
N GLN A 130 16.83 11.79 7.62
CA GLN A 130 16.32 11.41 6.30
C GLN A 130 15.18 10.39 6.44
N PHE A 131 15.34 9.38 7.30
CA PHE A 131 14.29 8.39 7.57
C PHE A 131 13.04 9.03 8.19
N LEU A 132 13.19 9.89 9.19
CA LEU A 132 12.05 10.55 9.85
C LEU A 132 11.26 11.45 8.89
N LEU A 133 11.96 12.22 8.05
CA LEU A 133 11.32 13.05 7.03
C LEU A 133 10.59 12.20 5.99
N PHE A 134 11.19 11.09 5.58
CA PHE A 134 10.54 10.12 4.69
C PHE A 134 9.27 9.54 5.32
N ALA A 135 9.34 9.08 6.57
CA ALA A 135 8.18 8.52 7.28
C ALA A 135 7.06 9.55 7.46
N ALA A 136 7.40 10.81 7.76
CA ALA A 136 6.43 11.89 7.84
C ALA A 136 5.79 12.18 6.47
N TYR A 137 6.57 12.17 5.40
CA TYR A 137 6.07 12.35 4.04
C TYR A 137 5.11 11.22 3.63
N ILE A 138 5.42 9.96 3.96
CA ILE A 138 4.51 8.82 3.75
C ILE A 138 3.18 9.05 4.46
N CYS A 139 3.18 9.47 5.73
CA CYS A 139 1.95 9.75 6.47
C CYS A 139 1.08 10.82 5.78
N LEU A 140 1.70 11.87 5.24
CA LEU A 140 1.00 12.91 4.47
C LEU A 140 0.42 12.37 3.15
N VAL A 141 1.21 11.58 2.42
CA VAL A 141 0.77 11.00 1.14
C VAL A 141 -0.37 10.02 1.36
N GLN A 142 -0.35 9.22 2.43
CA GLN A 142 -1.44 8.30 2.78
C GLN A 142 -2.77 9.04 3.05
N GLN A 143 -2.73 10.25 3.64
CA GLN A 143 -3.92 11.09 3.77
C GLN A 143 -4.47 11.55 2.41
N LEU A 144 -3.59 12.03 1.53
CA LEU A 144 -3.96 12.45 0.18
C LEU A 144 -4.52 11.28 -0.65
N GLN A 145 -3.88 10.12 -0.54
CA GLN A 145 -4.31 8.88 -1.17
C GLN A 145 -5.74 8.54 -0.75
N TYR A 146 -6.01 8.49 0.56
CA TYR A 146 -7.35 8.17 1.04
C TYR A 146 -8.41 9.15 0.52
N GLN A 147 -8.16 10.47 0.61
CA GLN A 147 -9.14 11.47 0.19
C GLN A 147 -9.46 11.35 -1.31
N TYR A 148 -8.42 11.25 -2.14
CA TYR A 148 -8.57 11.11 -3.58
C TYR A 148 -9.25 9.79 -3.98
N GLN A 149 -8.77 8.68 -3.40
CA GLN A 149 -9.21 7.34 -3.77
C GLN A 149 -10.61 7.04 -3.30
N SER A 150 -10.96 7.41 -2.07
CA SER A 150 -12.32 7.22 -1.57
C SER A 150 -13.34 7.98 -2.42
N GLY A 151 -12.99 9.18 -2.92
CA GLY A 151 -13.83 9.93 -3.85
C GLY A 151 -14.01 9.22 -5.20
N CYS A 152 -12.93 8.66 -5.74
CA CYS A 152 -12.99 7.88 -6.98
C CYS A 152 -13.82 6.60 -6.83
N LEU A 153 -13.63 5.85 -5.74
CA LEU A 153 -14.39 4.64 -5.45
C LEU A 153 -15.88 4.94 -5.25
N ARG A 154 -16.23 6.02 -4.53
CA ARG A 154 -17.63 6.46 -4.39
C ARG A 154 -18.26 6.76 -5.75
N ARG A 155 -17.54 7.45 -6.64
CA ARG A 155 -18.01 7.74 -8.00
C ARG A 155 -18.22 6.45 -8.80
N LEU A 156 -17.25 5.54 -8.81
CA LEU A 156 -17.36 4.24 -9.49
C LEU A 156 -18.56 3.42 -8.99
N HIS A 157 -18.77 3.39 -7.67
CA HIS A 157 -19.90 2.70 -7.06
C HIS A 157 -21.25 3.33 -7.48
N SER A 158 -21.36 4.67 -7.50
CA SER A 158 -22.57 5.35 -7.97
C SER A 158 -22.85 5.13 -9.47
N LEU A 159 -21.82 4.82 -10.26
CA LEU A 159 -21.94 4.50 -11.68
C LEU A 159 -22.16 3.01 -11.94
N GLY A 160 -22.28 2.17 -10.91
CA GLY A 160 -22.43 0.71 -11.04
C GLY A 160 -21.18 -0.03 -11.52
N HIS A 161 -20.01 0.61 -11.51
CA HIS A 161 -18.73 0.02 -11.98
C HIS A 161 -17.78 -0.39 -10.85
N GLY A 162 -18.07 -0.04 -9.59
CA GLY A 162 -17.20 -0.35 -8.44
C GLY A 162 -17.62 -1.62 -7.70
N ASP A 163 -16.64 -2.43 -7.29
CA ASP A 163 -16.91 -3.57 -6.40
C ASP A 163 -17.15 -3.03 -4.97
N SER A 164 -18.11 -3.63 -4.26
CA SER A 164 -18.46 -3.21 -2.89
C SER A 164 -17.28 -3.40 -1.92
N MET A 165 -16.34 -4.30 -2.23
CA MET A 165 -15.13 -4.57 -1.44
C MET A 165 -13.86 -3.86 -1.90
N ASP A 166 -13.93 -2.96 -2.89
CA ASP A 166 -12.76 -2.18 -3.28
C ASP A 166 -12.36 -1.20 -2.17
N VAL A 167 -11.08 -1.18 -1.79
CA VAL A 167 -10.52 -0.29 -0.76
C VAL A 167 -9.44 0.61 -1.35
N THR A 168 -9.10 1.67 -0.64
CA THR A 168 -7.97 2.53 -1.00
C THR A 168 -6.66 1.75 -0.89
N LEU A 169 -5.76 1.98 -1.84
CA LEU A 169 -4.44 1.38 -1.94
C LEU A 169 -3.39 2.42 -1.54
N GLU A 170 -2.27 1.99 -0.97
CA GLU A 170 -1.13 2.87 -0.70
C GLU A 170 -0.30 3.14 -1.98
N GLY A 171 -0.95 3.04 -3.14
CA GLY A 171 -0.35 3.13 -4.45
C GLY A 171 -1.24 3.76 -5.50
N PHE A 172 -1.01 3.40 -6.77
CA PHE A 172 -1.84 3.79 -7.90
C PHE A 172 -2.54 2.57 -8.52
N ALA A 173 -3.74 2.74 -9.04
CA ALA A 173 -4.53 1.71 -9.71
C ALA A 173 -5.18 2.25 -10.99
N ALA A 174 -5.43 1.36 -11.95
CA ALA A 174 -5.90 1.76 -13.29
C ALA A 174 -7.24 2.54 -13.26
N TRP A 175 -8.14 2.23 -12.32
CA TRP A 175 -9.43 2.92 -12.18
C TRP A 175 -9.29 4.40 -11.77
N MET A 176 -8.14 4.80 -11.22
CA MET A 176 -7.86 6.20 -10.87
C MET A 176 -7.68 7.12 -12.07
N PHE A 177 -7.43 6.57 -13.27
CA PHE A 177 -7.37 7.36 -14.51
C PHE A 177 -8.73 7.92 -14.95
N GLN A 178 -9.84 7.43 -14.37
CA GLN A 178 -11.17 8.01 -14.57
C GLN A 178 -11.42 9.24 -13.68
N GLY A 179 -10.35 9.82 -13.12
CA GLY A 179 -10.34 11.04 -12.31
C GLY A 179 -9.14 11.92 -12.63
N LEU A 180 -8.99 13.02 -11.89
CA LEU A 180 -7.83 13.91 -11.99
C LEU A 180 -6.60 13.16 -11.47
N THR A 181 -5.59 12.88 -12.30
CA THR A 181 -4.33 12.18 -11.96
C THR A 181 -3.44 12.89 -10.92
N PHE A 182 -4.02 13.77 -10.12
CA PHE A 182 -3.47 14.57 -9.02
C PHE A 182 -2.54 13.79 -8.09
N LEU A 183 -2.83 12.51 -7.84
CA LEU A 183 -2.06 11.71 -6.90
C LEU A 183 -0.67 11.30 -7.41
N LEU A 184 -0.49 11.19 -8.73
CA LEU A 184 0.75 10.71 -9.35
C LEU A 184 2.01 11.48 -8.95
N PRO A 185 2.06 12.84 -8.95
CA PRO A 185 3.26 13.56 -8.55
C PRO A 185 3.69 13.26 -7.10
N PHE A 186 2.73 13.15 -6.16
CA PHE A 186 3.04 12.83 -4.77
C PHE A 186 3.60 11.41 -4.60
N LEU A 187 3.00 10.45 -5.31
CA LEU A 187 3.51 9.07 -5.37
C LEU A 187 4.90 9.00 -6.00
N GLY A 188 5.13 9.74 -7.08
CA GLY A 188 6.44 9.81 -7.73
C GLY A 188 7.53 10.29 -6.79
N VAL A 189 7.25 11.30 -5.96
CA VAL A 189 8.19 11.76 -4.92
C VAL A 189 8.46 10.66 -3.89
N VAL A 190 7.44 9.94 -3.42
CA VAL A 190 7.64 8.81 -2.49
C VAL A 190 8.61 7.80 -3.08
N TYR A 191 8.40 7.38 -4.33
CA TYR A 191 9.21 6.33 -4.94
C TYR A 191 10.65 6.77 -5.21
N VAL A 192 10.86 8.05 -5.54
CA VAL A 192 12.20 8.62 -5.65
C VAL A 192 12.88 8.66 -4.27
N LEU A 193 12.16 9.02 -3.22
CA LEU A 193 12.70 8.99 -1.85
C LEU A 193 13.03 7.57 -1.38
N GLU A 194 12.28 6.55 -1.78
CA GLU A 194 12.60 5.14 -1.52
C GLU A 194 13.95 4.76 -2.14
N LEU A 195 14.17 5.10 -3.42
CA LEU A 195 15.45 4.88 -4.08
C LEU A 195 16.58 5.71 -3.49
N TYR A 196 16.28 6.95 -3.06
CA TYR A 196 17.25 7.81 -2.38
C TYR A 196 17.68 7.24 -1.03
N ASN A 197 16.74 6.68 -0.25
CA ASN A 197 17.04 5.96 0.99
C ASN A 197 17.94 4.75 0.71
N ALA A 198 17.61 3.96 -0.32
CA ALA A 198 18.42 2.82 -0.73
C ALA A 198 19.86 3.24 -1.07
N TYR A 199 20.01 4.32 -1.83
CA TYR A 199 21.31 4.87 -2.24
C TYR A 199 22.10 5.43 -1.05
N THR A 200 21.48 6.23 -0.18
CA THR A 200 22.15 6.78 1.02
C THR A 200 22.68 5.64 1.90
N LEU A 201 21.87 4.62 2.17
CA LEU A 201 22.29 3.47 2.97
C LEU A 201 23.40 2.65 2.29
N TYR A 202 23.33 2.48 0.96
CA TYR A 202 24.40 1.85 0.19
C TYR A 202 25.71 2.64 0.31
N SER A 203 25.66 3.96 0.19
CA SER A 203 26.84 4.83 0.33
C SER A 203 27.43 4.77 1.74
N ILE A 204 26.60 4.73 2.77
CA ILE A 204 27.04 4.55 4.17
C ILE A 204 27.73 3.19 4.33
N TRP A 205 27.11 2.12 3.83
CA TRP A 205 27.67 0.77 3.87
C TRP A 205 29.03 0.65 3.16
N ARG A 206 29.23 1.37 2.05
CA ARG A 206 30.49 1.36 1.30
C ARG A 206 31.61 2.18 1.94
N SER A 207 31.27 3.12 2.81
CA SER A 207 32.24 4.07 3.40
C SER A 207 32.73 3.66 4.79
N HIS A 208 31.97 2.81 5.50
CA HIS A 208 32.26 2.41 6.88
C HIS A 208 31.98 0.92 7.09
N GLU A 209 32.68 0.29 8.03
CA GLU A 209 32.21 -0.99 8.58
C GLU A 209 30.89 -0.73 9.30
N CYS A 210 29.83 -1.35 8.79
CA CYS A 210 28.47 -1.15 9.24
C CYS A 210 27.89 -2.46 9.76
N VAL A 211 26.96 -2.35 10.70
CA VAL A 211 26.13 -3.47 11.13
C VAL A 211 25.22 -3.95 9.98
N TRP A 212 24.77 -5.20 10.04
CA TRP A 212 24.02 -5.86 8.97
C TRP A 212 22.69 -5.17 8.61
N GLN A 213 22.12 -4.36 9.52
CA GLN A 213 20.90 -3.59 9.30
C GLN A 213 21.05 -2.62 8.13
N VAL A 214 22.23 -1.99 7.96
CA VAL A 214 22.49 -0.99 6.91
C VAL A 214 22.36 -1.59 5.50
N PRO A 215 23.12 -2.63 5.11
CA PRO A 215 22.95 -3.25 3.80
C PRO A 215 21.56 -3.88 3.63
N THR A 216 20.97 -4.43 4.70
CA THR A 216 19.62 -5.01 4.63
C THR A 216 18.56 -3.96 4.29
N LEU A 217 18.56 -2.82 4.99
CA LEU A 217 17.64 -1.72 4.72
C LEU A 217 17.88 -1.12 3.33
N SER A 218 19.14 -1.01 2.89
CA SER A 218 19.46 -0.54 1.54
C SER A 218 18.79 -1.40 0.47
N VAL A 219 18.89 -2.73 0.59
CA VAL A 219 18.26 -3.67 -0.34
C VAL A 219 16.73 -3.63 -0.24
N LEU A 220 16.17 -3.58 0.97
CA LEU A 220 14.72 -3.53 1.17
C LEU A 220 14.10 -2.27 0.54
N PHE A 221 14.70 -1.09 0.78
CA PHE A 221 14.26 0.16 0.15
C PHE A 221 14.38 0.12 -1.37
N LEU A 222 15.45 -0.50 -1.90
CA LEU A 222 15.63 -0.65 -3.35
C LEU A 222 14.51 -1.52 -3.95
N VAL A 223 14.20 -2.66 -3.33
CA VAL A 223 13.14 -3.57 -3.80
C VAL A 223 11.79 -2.88 -3.78
N VAL A 224 11.46 -2.17 -2.70
CA VAL A 224 10.19 -1.43 -2.60
C VAL A 224 10.12 -0.32 -3.64
N GLY A 225 11.16 0.52 -3.76
CA GLY A 225 11.21 1.62 -4.72
C GLY A 225 11.09 1.17 -6.17
N VAL A 226 11.87 0.15 -6.57
CA VAL A 226 11.81 -0.41 -7.93
C VAL A 226 10.45 -1.05 -8.20
N GLY A 227 9.91 -1.83 -7.26
CA GLY A 227 8.62 -2.49 -7.44
C GLY A 227 7.46 -1.51 -7.53
N ASN A 228 7.46 -0.46 -6.71
CA ASN A 228 6.46 0.61 -6.79
C ASN A 228 6.48 1.34 -8.14
N ILE A 229 7.67 1.69 -8.64
CA ILE A 229 7.84 2.30 -9.96
C ILE A 229 7.36 1.36 -11.07
N ALA A 230 7.74 0.07 -11.00
CA ALA A 230 7.35 -0.93 -11.99
C ALA A 230 5.82 -1.09 -12.05
N MET A 231 5.14 -1.11 -10.91
CA MET A 231 3.68 -1.21 -10.85
C MET A 231 3.00 0.00 -11.49
N VAL A 232 3.42 1.22 -11.16
CA VAL A 232 2.83 2.42 -11.77
C VAL A 232 3.13 2.48 -13.26
N LEU A 233 4.35 2.13 -13.68
CA LEU A 233 4.71 2.06 -15.09
C LEU A 233 3.84 1.05 -15.84
N GLN A 234 3.65 -0.16 -15.29
CA GLN A 234 2.77 -1.17 -15.89
C GLN A 234 1.35 -0.65 -16.07
N ILE A 235 0.80 0.01 -15.03
CA ILE A 235 -0.56 0.58 -15.07
C ILE A 235 -0.67 1.70 -16.11
N VAL A 236 0.33 2.58 -16.19
CA VAL A 236 0.39 3.65 -17.20
C VAL A 236 0.47 3.07 -18.61
N LEU A 237 1.33 2.08 -18.84
CA LEU A 237 1.51 1.43 -20.15
C LEU A 237 0.23 0.70 -20.59
N GLN A 238 -0.43 -0.01 -19.68
CA GLN A 238 -1.74 -0.63 -19.94
C GLN A 238 -2.75 0.43 -20.36
N LYS A 239 -2.83 1.55 -19.63
CA LYS A 239 -3.76 2.64 -19.96
C LYS A 239 -3.46 3.28 -21.32
N MET A 240 -2.19 3.51 -21.64
CA MET A 240 -1.79 4.05 -22.95
C MET A 240 -2.19 3.11 -24.09
N THR A 241 -2.08 1.79 -23.88
CA THR A 241 -2.45 0.78 -24.87
C THR A 241 -3.97 0.73 -25.06
N GLU A 242 -4.76 0.70 -23.98
CA GLU A 242 -6.23 0.77 -24.03
C GLU A 242 -6.73 2.01 -24.80
N ASN A 243 -6.11 3.17 -24.54
CA ASN A 243 -6.47 4.42 -25.19
C ASN A 243 -6.17 4.39 -26.69
N LYS A 244 -5.05 3.77 -27.10
CA LYS A 244 -4.70 3.58 -28.53
C LYS A 244 -5.73 2.67 -29.20
N THR A 245 -6.02 1.51 -28.61
CA THR A 245 -6.98 0.54 -29.17
C THR A 245 -8.37 1.15 -29.28
N SER A 246 -8.84 1.86 -28.25
CA SER A 246 -10.14 2.54 -28.26
C SER A 246 -10.23 3.61 -29.35
N ARG A 247 -9.15 4.38 -29.58
CA ARG A 247 -9.08 5.36 -30.67
C ARG A 247 -9.13 4.69 -32.04
N VAL A 248 -8.39 3.60 -32.23
CA VAL A 248 -8.41 2.84 -33.49
C VAL A 248 -9.81 2.26 -33.75
N ALA A 249 -10.44 1.65 -32.74
CA ALA A 249 -11.80 1.13 -32.87
C ALA A 249 -12.83 2.23 -33.20
N ALA A 250 -12.70 3.42 -32.59
CA ALA A 250 -13.56 4.55 -32.91
C ALA A 250 -13.36 5.06 -34.35
N ILE A 251 -12.12 5.09 -34.84
CA ILE A 251 -11.79 5.46 -36.23
C ILE A 251 -12.37 4.42 -37.21
N LEU A 252 -12.20 3.13 -36.95
CA LEU A 252 -12.73 2.05 -37.79
C LEU A 252 -14.26 2.06 -37.82
N LYS A 253 -14.91 2.36 -36.69
CA LYS A 253 -16.37 2.54 -36.64
C LYS A 253 -16.85 3.75 -37.45
N LYS A 254 -16.07 4.83 -37.48
CA LYS A 254 -16.38 6.05 -38.25
C LYS A 254 -16.10 5.90 -39.75
N TYR A 255 -15.12 5.08 -40.12
CA TYR A 255 -14.71 4.84 -41.50
C TYR A 255 -14.67 3.34 -41.83
N PRO A 256 -15.84 2.68 -41.97
CA PRO A 256 -15.92 1.24 -42.18
C PRO A 256 -15.29 0.77 -43.50
N SER A 257 -15.06 1.67 -44.46
CA SER A 257 -14.31 1.37 -45.69
C SER A 257 -12.84 1.02 -45.45
N MET A 258 -12.21 1.58 -44.40
CA MET A 258 -10.82 1.26 -44.05
C MET A 258 -10.67 -0.13 -43.42
N ALA A 259 -11.73 -0.67 -42.82
CA ALA A 259 -11.73 -2.01 -42.23
C ALA A 259 -11.74 -3.14 -43.27
N LYS A 260 -12.09 -2.85 -44.53
CA LYS A 260 -12.17 -3.82 -45.64
C LYS A 260 -10.87 -3.96 -46.44
N ILE A 261 -9.82 -3.22 -46.09
CA ILE A 261 -8.56 -3.15 -46.86
C ILE A 261 -7.42 -3.93 -46.15
N GLN A 262 -7.69 -4.50 -44.96
CA GLN A 262 -6.84 -5.49 -44.30
C GLN A 262 -7.38 -6.90 -44.54
#